data_AF-A0A975XN89-F1
#
_entry.id   AF-A0A975XN89-F1
#
_cell.length_a   1.000
_cell.length_b   1.000
_cell.length_c   1.000
_cell.angle_alpha   90.00
_cell.angle_beta   90.00
_cell.angle_gamma   90.00
#
_symmetry.space_group_name_H-M   'P 1'
#
loop_
_entity.id
_entity.type
_entity.pdbx_description
1 polymer ?
#
loop_
_entity_poly.entity_id
_entity_poly.type
_entity_poly.pdbx_seq_one_letter_code
_entity_poly.pdbx_strand_id
1 'polypeptide(L)' 'MEKLTLKMLRVKFNLSQDEVAGRLNISAATWSKWERAINFPSVPDIKKIEKLFNITYADIDFKI' A
#
# COMPACT_ATOMS: atom_id res chain seq x y z
N MET A 1 -9.82 -15.91 -0.61
CA MET A 1 -9.94 -14.62 0.11
C MET A 1 -9.96 -13.52 -0.93
N GLU A 2 -10.74 -12.47 -0.70
CA GLU A 2 -10.87 -11.33 -1.60
C GLU A 2 -9.63 -10.44 -1.48
N LYS A 3 -9.06 -10.01 -2.61
CA LYS A 3 -7.89 -9.13 -2.62
C LYS A 3 -8.30 -7.70 -2.29
N LEU A 4 -7.44 -6.96 -1.59
CA LEU A 4 -7.68 -5.58 -1.18
C LEU A 4 -6.75 -4.63 -1.92
N THR A 5 -7.31 -3.53 -2.42
CA THR A 5 -6.49 -2.45 -2.98
C THR A 5 -5.68 -1.75 -1.88
N LEU A 6 -4.59 -1.09 -2.25
CA LEU A 6 -3.79 -0.29 -1.30
C LEU A 6 -4.62 0.78 -0.59
N LYS A 7 -5.59 1.37 -1.29
CA LYS A 7 -6.53 2.34 -0.70
C LYS A 7 -7.44 1.69 0.34
N MET A 8 -7.98 0.50 0.04
CA MET A 8 -8.81 -0.25 1.00
C MET A 8 -8.03 -0.63 2.25
N LEU A 9 -6.78 -1.09 2.10
CA LEU A 9 -5.89 -1.36 3.23
C LEU A 9 -5.68 -0.13 4.09
N ARG A 10 -5.30 1.00 3.48
CA ARG A 10 -5.12 2.26 4.21
C ARG A 10 -6.37 2.67 4.98
N VAL A 11 -7.55 2.64 4.34
CA VAL A 11 -8.83 3.04 4.95
C VAL A 11 -9.24 2.07 6.06
N LYS A 12 -9.03 0.76 5.89
CA LYS A 12 -9.31 -0.27 6.91
C LYS A 12 -8.53 -0.02 8.20
N PHE A 13 -7.32 0.53 8.11
CA PHE A 13 -6.48 0.87 9.25
C PHE A 13 -6.62 2.35 9.68
N ASN A 14 -7.57 3.09 9.10
CA ASN A 14 -7.85 4.49 9.37
C ASN A 14 -6.62 5.40 9.24
N LEU A 15 -5.79 5.14 8.24
CA LEU A 15 -4.58 5.92 7.95
C LEU A 15 -4.82 6.90 6.79
N SER A 16 -4.15 8.04 6.83
CA SER A 16 -3.98 8.96 5.71
C SER A 16 -2.85 8.50 4.78
N GLN A 17 -2.77 9.07 3.57
CA GLN A 17 -1.69 8.74 2.63
C GLN A 17 -0.33 9.14 3.20
N ASP A 18 -0.25 10.28 3.90
CA ASP A 18 0.95 10.76 4.57
C ASP A 18 1.39 9.85 5.71
N GLU A 19 0.46 9.34 6.53
CA GLU A 19 0.80 8.41 7.61
C GLU A 19 1.34 7.08 7.09
N VAL A 20 0.74 6.51 6.04
CA VAL A 20 1.27 5.29 5.42
C VAL A 20 2.65 5.54 4.82
N ALA A 21 2.80 6.64 4.09
CA ALA A 21 4.06 7.01 3.47
C ALA A 21 5.18 7.21 4.50
N GLY A 22 4.88 7.89 5.61
CA GLY A 22 5.81 8.06 6.73
C GLY A 22 6.23 6.73 7.36
N ARG A 23 5.29 5.80 7.55
CA ARG A 23 5.60 4.45 8.08
C ARG A 23 6.45 3.60 7.14
N LEU A 24 6.32 3.81 5.82
CA LEU A 24 7.10 3.10 4.80
C LEU A 24 8.41 3.81 4.42
N ASN A 25 8.66 4.99 4.99
CA ASN A 25 9.75 5.90 4.66
C ASN A 25 9.81 6.23 3.15
N ILE A 26 8.65 6.63 2.59
CA ILE A 26 8.48 7.07 1.20
C ILE A 26 7.72 8.40 1.18
N SER A 27 7.62 9.03 0.01
CA SER A 27 6.78 10.22 -0.15
C SER A 27 5.29 9.86 -0.24
N ALA A 28 4.40 10.74 0.25
CA ALA A 28 2.95 10.59 0.08
C ALA A 28 2.55 10.53 -1.41
N ALA A 29 3.28 11.25 -2.27
CA ALA A 29 3.09 11.18 -3.72
C ALA A 29 3.41 9.80 -4.29
N THR A 30 4.42 9.09 -3.76
CA THR A 30 4.75 7.72 -4.15
C THR A 30 3.59 6.79 -3.79
N TRP A 31 3.12 6.84 -2.54
CA TRP A 31 1.97 6.03 -2.10
C TRP A 31 0.71 6.31 -2.93
N SER A 32 0.41 7.59 -3.18
CA SER A 32 -0.72 8.03 -4.02
C SER A 32 -0.65 7.52 -5.47
N LYS A 33 0.56 7.39 -6.05
CA LYS A 33 0.73 6.81 -7.39
C LYS A 33 0.46 5.31 -7.39
N TRP A 34 0.85 4.59 -6.33
CA TRP A 34 0.56 3.17 -6.18
C TRP A 34 -0.93 2.89 -6.01
N GLU A 35 -1.64 3.68 -5.20
CA GLU A 35 -3.11 3.57 -5.05
C GLU A 35 -3.87 3.78 -6.36
N ARG A 36 -3.29 4.51 -7.32
CA ARG A 36 -3.88 4.81 -8.63
C ARG A 36 -3.30 3.96 -9.77
N ALA A 37 -2.48 2.96 -9.46
CA ALA A 37 -1.81 2.10 -10.43
C ALA A 37 -0.99 2.84 -11.50
N ILE A 38 -0.48 4.04 -11.20
CA ILE A 38 0.38 4.82 -12.12
C ILE A 38 1.76 4.17 -12.25
N ASN A 39 2.28 3.72 -11.11
CA ASN A 39 3.46 2.88 -11.02
C ASN A 39 3.28 1.93 -9.83
N PHE A 40 4.20 0.97 -9.70
CA PHE A 40 4.07 -0.10 -8.73
C PHE A 40 5.25 -0.11 -7.75
N PRO A 41 5.03 -0.56 -6.51
CA PRO A 41 6.10 -0.73 -5.53
C PRO A 41 7.12 -1.78 -5.97
N SER A 42 8.37 -1.59 -5.57
CA SER A 42 9.43 -2.59 -5.76
C SER A 42 9.24 -3.78 -4.81
N VAL A 43 9.94 -4.91 -5.04
CA VAL A 43 9.91 -6.06 -4.12
C VAL A 43 10.27 -5.69 -2.68
N PRO A 44 11.31 -4.87 -2.41
CA PRO A 44 11.56 -4.35 -1.07
C PRO A 44 10.39 -3.56 -0.47
N ASP A 45 9.70 -2.74 -1.27
CA ASP A 45 8.58 -1.93 -0.78
C ASP A 45 7.33 -2.78 -0.51
N ILE A 46 7.07 -3.79 -1.35
CA ILE A 46 6.02 -4.78 -1.09
C ILE A 46 6.23 -5.44 0.27
N LYS A 47 7.46 -5.86 0.60
CA LYS A 47 7.78 -6.44 1.91
C LYS A 47 7.52 -5.49 3.08
N LYS A 48 7.69 -4.18 2.89
CA LYS A 48 7.35 -3.18 3.92
C LYS A 48 5.84 -3.05 4.07
N ILE A 49 5.09 -3.06 2.97
CA ILE A 49 3.61 -3.00 2.96
C ILE A 49 3.04 -4.24 3.66
N GLU A 50 3.53 -5.43 3.33
CA GLU A 50 3.17 -6.70 3.97
C GLU A 50 3.34 -6.61 5.50
N LYS A 51 4.49 -6.12 5.96
CA LYS A 51 4.77 -5.94 7.39
C LYS A 51 3.88 -4.87 8.04
N LEU A 52 3.64 -3.75 7.35
CA LEU A 52 2.85 -2.64 7.89
C LEU A 52 1.39 -3.05 8.12
N PHE A 53 0.80 -3.76 7.17
CA PHE A 53 -0.61 -4.14 7.23
C PHE A 53 -0.84 -5.58 7.74
N ASN A 54 0.23 -6.31 8.03
CA ASN A 54 0.22 -7.72 8.42
C ASN A 54 -0.57 -8.58 7.41
N ILE A 55 -0.20 -8.46 6.13
CA ILE A 55 -0.80 -9.18 5.00
C ILE A 55 0.29 -9.82 4.14
N THR A 56 -0.12 -10.64 3.18
CA THR A 56 0.77 -11.19 2.15
C THR A 56 0.52 -10.55 0.79
N TYR A 57 1.48 -10.66 -0.13
CA TYR A 57 1.33 -10.22 -1.52
C TYR A 57 0.07 -10.78 -2.19
N ALA A 58 -0.33 -12.01 -1.86
CA ALA A 58 -1.53 -12.64 -2.42
C ALA A 58 -2.82 -11.88 -2.07
N ASP A 59 -2.81 -11.12 -0.97
CA ASP A 59 -3.94 -10.33 -0.47
C ASP A 59 -4.01 -8.92 -1.11
N ILE A 60 -2.97 -8.50 -1.85
CA ILE A 60 -2.89 -7.16 -2.44
C ILE A 60 -3.43 -7.17 -3.87
N ASP A 61 -4.36 -6.26 -4.15
CA ASP A 61 -4.76 -5.90 -5.51
C ASP A 61 -4.10 -4.59 -5.95
N PHE A 62 -3.34 -4.65 -7.04
CA PHE A 62 -2.70 -3.49 -7.66
C PHE A 62 -3.51 -2.93 -8.83
N LYS A 63 -4.70 -3.48 -9.09
CA LYS A 63 -5.63 -2.98 -10.11
C LYS A 63 -6.44 -1.80 -9.57
N ILE A 64 -6.97 -0.99 -10.50
CA ILE A 64 -7.93 0.09 -10.23
C ILE A 64 -9.31 -0.49 -9.93
#